data_AF-A0A9E3XVL6-F1
#
_entry.id   AF-A0A9E3XVL6-F1
#
_cell.length_a   1.000
_cell.length_b   1.000
_cell.length_c   1.000
_cell.angle_alpha   90.00
_cell.angle_beta   90.00
_cell.angle_gamma   90.00
#
_symmetry.space_group_name_H-M   'P 1'
#
loop_
_entity.id
_entity.type
_entity.pdbx_description
1 polymer ?
#
loop_
_entity_poly.entity_id
_entity_poly.type
_entity_poly.pdbx_seq_one_letter_code
_entity_poly.pdbx_strand_id
1 'polypeptide(L)'
;MTLSPAATSAPARQKGVAEGKEFIALVTGLMAMSALGIDLMLPAFPDMRTTFGMAADSTDVAWIVNAYFLGMAAGPWLYGPASDRYGRRPPLVAG
;
A
#
# COMPACT_ATOMS: atom_id res chain seq x y z
N MET A 1 47.81 37.74 -4.07
CA MET A 1 47.40 36.32 -4.03
C MET A 1 46.62 36.10 -2.75
N THR A 2 45.36 36.52 -2.75
CA THR A 2 44.48 36.59 -1.57
C THR A 2 43.67 35.31 -1.48
N LEU A 3 43.80 34.57 -0.38
CA LEU A 3 43.00 33.37 -0.11
C LEU A 3 41.56 33.79 0.16
N SER A 4 40.64 33.29 -0.67
CA SER A 4 39.19 33.42 -0.50
C SER A 4 38.74 32.62 0.73
N PRO A 5 37.92 33.16 1.65
CA PRO A 5 37.44 32.41 2.80
C PRO A 5 36.43 31.35 2.34
N ALA A 6 36.69 30.10 2.70
CA ALA A 6 35.79 28.99 2.47
C ALA A 6 34.46 29.22 3.22
N ALA A 7 33.36 29.34 2.48
CA ALA A 7 32.03 29.41 3.05
C ALA A 7 31.74 28.10 3.79
N THR A 8 31.65 28.18 5.13
CA THR A 8 31.08 27.11 5.95
C THR A 8 29.61 26.95 5.58
N SER A 9 29.29 25.92 4.80
CA SER A 9 27.91 25.52 4.57
C SER A 9 27.33 24.97 5.87
N ALA A 10 26.33 25.67 6.42
CA ALA A 10 25.56 25.18 7.56
C ALA A 10 24.92 23.82 7.22
N PRO A 11 24.85 22.87 8.17
CA PRO A 11 24.24 21.57 7.90
C PRO A 11 22.76 21.76 7.58
N ALA A 12 22.36 21.33 6.38
CA ALA A 12 20.97 21.33 5.96
C ALA A 12 20.17 20.45 6.93
N ARG A 13 19.26 21.07 7.68
CA ARG A 13 18.35 20.41 8.62
C ARG A 13 17.53 19.37 7.86
N GLN A 14 17.90 18.10 7.96
CA GLN A 14 17.10 16.98 7.47
C GLN A 14 15.74 17.07 8.18
N LYS A 15 14.69 17.38 7.42
CA LYS A 15 13.31 17.31 7.90
C LYS A 15 13.06 15.88 8.36
N GLY A 16 12.64 15.72 9.62
CA GLY A 16 12.42 14.43 10.25
C GLY A 16 11.53 13.54 9.39
N VAL A 17 12.16 12.56 8.75
CA VAL A 17 11.49 11.32 8.38
C VAL A 17 11.02 10.74 9.71
N ALA A 18 9.74 10.38 9.83
CA ALA A 18 9.21 9.68 11.01
C ALA A 18 10.24 8.64 11.47
N GLU A 19 10.58 8.62 12.76
CA GLU A 19 11.59 7.70 13.31
C GLU A 19 11.35 6.31 12.73
N GLY A 20 12.39 5.70 12.14
CA GLY A 20 12.23 4.59 11.20
C GLY A 20 11.33 3.45 11.68
N LYS A 21 11.20 3.26 13.00
CA LYS A 21 10.30 2.27 13.62
C LYS A 21 8.82 2.52 13.38
N GLU A 22 8.33 3.75 13.53
CA GLU A 22 6.89 4.07 13.34
C GLU A 22 6.49 3.91 11.87
N PHE A 23 7.34 4.42 10.97
CA PHE A 23 7.13 4.25 9.54
C PHE A 23 7.15 2.77 9.13
N ILE A 24 8.12 2.00 9.62
CA ILE A 24 8.18 0.55 9.40
C ILE A 24 6.92 -0.11 9.95
N ALA A 25 6.48 0.20 11.17
CA ALA A 25 5.28 -0.38 11.75
C ALA A 25 4.03 -0.11 10.91
N LEU A 26 3.85 1.11 10.41
CA LEU A 26 2.73 1.47 9.54
C LEU A 26 2.77 0.75 8.20
N VAL A 27 3.92 0.74 7.50
CA VAL A 27 4.04 0.07 6.21
C VAL A 27 3.87 -1.43 6.36
N THR A 28 4.48 -2.03 7.38
CA THR A 28 4.37 -3.49 7.62
C THR A 28 2.96 -3.87 8.04
N GLY A 29 2.27 -3.04 8.85
CA GLY A 29 0.88 -3.23 9.20
C GLY A 29 -0.05 -3.16 7.97
N LEU A 30 0.19 -2.22 7.07
CA LEU A 30 -0.58 -2.11 5.82
C LEU A 30 -0.37 -3.33 4.91
N MET A 31 0.88 -3.81 4.81
CA MET A 31 1.20 -5.05 4.09
C MET A 31 0.57 -6.28 4.74
N ALA A 32 0.61 -6.36 6.07
CA ALA A 32 0.02 -7.46 6.83
C ALA A 32 -1.50 -7.53 6.67
N MET A 33 -2.18 -6.38 6.59
CA MET A 33 -3.62 -6.33 6.33
C MET A 33 -3.97 -6.94 4.97
N SER A 34 -3.17 -6.67 3.93
CA SER A 34 -3.33 -7.30 2.62
C SER A 34 -3.10 -8.82 2.65
N ALA A 35 -2.15 -9.31 3.44
CA ALA A 35 -1.90 -10.74 3.60
C ALA A 35 -3.06 -11.43 4.34
N LEU A 36 -3.49 -10.85 5.46
CA LEU A 36 -4.65 -11.33 6.24
C LEU A 36 -5.92 -11.44 5.40
N GLY A 37 -6.14 -10.51 4.47
CA GLY A 37 -7.30 -10.57 3.57
C GLY A 37 -7.35 -11.85 2.75
N ILE A 38 -6.21 -12.34 2.24
CA ILE A 38 -6.13 -13.58 1.46
C ILE A 38 -6.35 -14.79 2.38
N ASP A 39 -5.70 -14.79 3.54
CA ASP A 39 -5.76 -15.89 4.50
C ASP A 39 -7.20 -16.11 5.03
N LEU A 40 -7.94 -15.03 5.24
CA LEU A 40 -9.35 -15.08 5.66
C LEU A 40 -10.30 -15.47 4.54
N MET A 41 -9.89 -15.33 3.27
CA MET A 41 -10.77 -15.56 2.14
C MET A 41 -11.00 -17.05 1.85
N LEU A 42 -9.95 -17.88 1.97
CA LEU A 42 -10.05 -19.32 1.76
C LEU A 42 -11.05 -20.04 2.69
N PRO A 43 -11.03 -19.83 4.03
CA PRO A 43 -12.01 -20.45 4.92
C PRO A 43 -13.43 -19.92 4.71
N ALA A 44 -13.60 -18.75 4.06
CA ALA A 44 -14.91 -18.20 3.73
C ALA A 44 -15.53 -18.80 2.45
N PHE A 45 -14.76 -19.55 1.65
CA PHE A 45 -15.26 -20.13 0.39
C PHE A 45 -16.46 -21.08 0.55
N PRO A 46 -16.51 -21.99 1.54
CA PRO A 46 -17.69 -22.83 1.75
C PRO A 46 -18.95 -22.00 1.96
N ASP A 47 -18.89 -20.95 2.80
CA ASP A 47 -20.02 -20.07 3.10
C ASP A 47 -20.42 -19.21 1.89
N MET A 48 -19.46 -18.77 1.09
CA MET A 48 -19.75 -18.08 -0.18
C MET A 48 -20.49 -19.01 -1.14
N ARG A 49 -20.03 -20.26 -1.31
CA ARG A 49 -20.68 -21.23 -2.21
C ARG A 49 -22.13 -21.50 -1.80
N THR A 50 -22.40 -21.70 -0.51
CA THR A 50 -23.77 -21.93 -0.02
C THR A 50 -24.66 -20.71 -0.24
N THR A 51 -24.15 -19.51 0.04
CA THR A 51 -24.90 -18.25 -0.11
C THR A 51 -25.27 -17.96 -1.57
N PHE A 52 -24.37 -18.25 -2.50
CA PHE A 52 -24.61 -18.03 -3.94
C PHE A 52 -25.19 -19.25 -4.66
N GLY A 53 -25.56 -20.32 -3.95
CA GLY A 53 -26.16 -21.53 -4.53
C GLY A 53 -25.22 -22.30 -5.46
N MET A 54 -23.90 -22.18 -5.26
CA MET A 54 -22.89 -22.86 -6.05
C MET A 54 -22.72 -24.32 -5.59
N ALA A 55 -22.30 -25.20 -6.50
CA ALA A 55 -21.91 -26.56 -6.14
C ALA A 55 -20.77 -26.55 -5.10
N ALA A 56 -20.71 -27.54 -4.21
CA ALA A 56 -19.73 -27.63 -3.13
C ALA A 56 -18.27 -27.55 -3.63
N ASP A 57 -18.01 -28.11 -4.82
CA ASP A 57 -16.71 -28.14 -5.47
C ASP A 57 -16.57 -27.09 -6.60
N SER A 58 -17.47 -26.10 -6.65
CA SER A 58 -17.39 -25.07 -7.69
C SER A 58 -16.11 -24.25 -7.55
N THR A 59 -15.38 -24.14 -8.67
CA THR A 59 -14.21 -23.29 -8.86
C THR A 59 -14.59 -21.83 -9.06
N ASP A 60 -15.86 -21.52 -9.34
CA ASP A 60 -16.30 -20.14 -9.64
C ASP A 60 -16.08 -19.18 -8.47
N VAL A 61 -16.10 -19.69 -7.23
CA VAL A 61 -15.78 -18.88 -6.04
C VAL A 61 -14.36 -18.30 -6.09
N ALA A 62 -13.42 -18.93 -6.82
CA ALA A 62 -12.05 -18.46 -6.94
C ALA A 62 -11.92 -17.19 -7.80
N TRP A 63 -12.97 -16.78 -8.54
CA TRP A 63 -12.96 -15.51 -9.28
C TRP A 63 -12.72 -14.30 -8.37
N ILE A 64 -13.10 -14.38 -7.09
CA ILE A 64 -12.83 -13.30 -6.14
C ILE A 64 -11.33 -13.14 -5.85
N VAL A 65 -10.54 -14.21 -5.96
CA VAL A 65 -9.06 -14.17 -5.89
C VAL A 65 -8.50 -13.41 -7.08
N ASN A 66 -9.02 -13.68 -8.28
CA ASN A 66 -8.61 -12.98 -9.49
C ASN A 66 -8.93 -11.49 -9.38
N ALA A 67 -10.12 -11.14 -8.90
CA ALA A 67 -10.53 -9.75 -8.69
C ALA A 67 -9.62 -9.04 -7.66
N TYR A 68 -9.27 -9.72 -6.56
CA TYR A 68 -8.35 -9.21 -5.56
C TYR A 68 -6.97 -8.90 -6.15
N PHE A 69 -6.36 -9.86 -6.86
CA PHE A 69 -5.06 -9.66 -7.50
C PHE A 69 -5.09 -8.60 -8.60
N LEU A 70 -6.18 -8.52 -9.36
CA LEU A 70 -6.36 -7.47 -10.37
C LEU A 70 -6.37 -6.08 -9.72
N GLY A 71 -7.09 -5.94 -8.59
CA GLY A 71 -7.07 -4.72 -7.79
C GLY A 71 -5.68 -4.38 -7.26
N MET A 72 -4.95 -5.37 -6.73
CA MET A 72 -3.58 -5.17 -6.27
C MET A 72 -2.59 -4.84 -7.40
N ALA A 73 -2.81 -5.36 -8.60
CA ALA A 73 -1.97 -5.06 -9.76
C ALA A 73 -2.26 -3.65 -10.31
N ALA A 74 -3.53 -3.26 -10.41
CA ALA A 74 -3.93 -1.97 -10.93
C ALA A 74 -3.75 -0.81 -9.93
N GLY A 75 -3.88 -1.08 -8.63
CA GLY A 75 -3.82 -0.07 -7.57
C GLY A 75 -2.53 0.76 -7.60
N PRO A 76 -1.34 0.16 -7.52
CA PRO A 76 -0.07 0.88 -7.56
C PRO A 76 0.15 1.66 -8.85
N TRP A 77 -0.38 1.17 -9.98
CA TRP A 77 -0.32 1.86 -11.27
C TRP A 77 -1.16 3.15 -11.30
N LEU A 78 -2.24 3.21 -10.53
CA LEU A 78 -3.05 4.42 -10.39
C LEU A 78 -2.47 5.35 -9.31
N TYR A 79 -2.14 4.78 -8.15
CA TYR A 79 -1.68 5.55 -6.98
C TYR A 79 -0.25 6.07 -7.10
N GLY A 80 0.66 5.35 -7.77
CA GLY A 80 2.05 5.78 -7.95
C GLY A 80 2.15 7.10 -8.74
N PRO A 81 1.68 7.14 -10.00
CA PRO A 81 1.67 8.37 -10.79
C PRO A 81 0.79 9.47 -10.19
N ALA A 82 -0.33 9.12 -9.55
CA ALA A 82 -1.18 10.09 -8.87
C ALA A 82 -0.44 10.74 -7.68
N SER A 83 0.23 9.95 -6.84
CA SER A 83 1.05 10.45 -5.73
C SER A 83 2.18 11.36 -6.22
N ASP A 84 2.82 11.01 -7.33
CA ASP A 84 3.91 11.79 -7.91
C ASP A 84 3.43 13.10 -8.56
N ARG A 85 2.23 13.10 -9.17
CA ARG A 85 1.70 14.25 -9.92
C ARG A 85 0.94 15.25 -9.04
N TYR A 86 0.19 14.80 -8.06
CA TYR A 86 -0.62 15.69 -7.21
C TYR A 86 0.19 16.27 -6.03
N GLY A 87 1.38 15.73 -5.76
CA GLY A 87 2.17 16.08 -4.60
C GLY A 87 1.52 15.55 -3.32
N ARG A 88 2.34 15.27 -2.31
CA ARG A 88 1.98 14.50 -1.09
C ARG A 88 0.88 15.12 -0.22
N ARG A 89 0.34 16.30 -0.56
CA ARG A 89 -0.62 17.09 0.23
C ARG A 89 -2.09 16.83 -0.13
N PRO A 90 -2.54 16.93 -1.40
CA PRO A 90 -3.94 16.67 -1.75
C PRO A 90 -4.49 15.29 -1.36
N PRO A 91 -3.75 14.16 -1.41
CA PRO A 91 -4.27 12.86 -0.97
C PRO A 91 -4.57 12.80 0.54
N LEU A 92 -3.94 13.65 1.35
CA LEU A 92 -4.14 13.73 2.80
C LEU A 92 -5.39 14.55 3.20
N VAL A 93 -5.97 15.33 2.27
CA VAL A 93 -7.11 16.22 2.54
C VAL A 93 -8.39 15.73 1.84
N ALA A 94 -8.25 14.85 0.84
CA ALA A 94 -9.37 14.27 0.11
C ALA A 94 -9.93 12.98 0.73
N GLY A 95 -9.22 12.39 1.70
CA GLY A 95 -9.72 11.31 2.56
C GLY A 95 -10.15 11.88 3.91
#